data_AF-A0A952M8T8-F1
#
_entry.id   AF-A0A952M8T8-F1
#
_cell.length_a   1.000
_cell.length_b   1.000
_cell.length_c   1.000
_cell.angle_alpha   90.00
_cell.angle_beta   90.00
_cell.angle_gamma   90.00
#
_symmetry.space_group_name_H-M   'P 1'
#
loop_
_entity.id
_entity.type
_entity.pdbx_description
1 polymer ?
#
loop_
_entity_poly.entity_id
_entity_poly.type
_entity_poly.pdbx_seq_one_letter_code
_entity_poly.pdbx_strand_id
1 'polypeptide(L)'
;DFGYWYVPDGRNVDQQLLFQRVEVKPQAMEWILSVAASHPFRLSVDNLNGGVVDPLPFKRAVHSQVIDYCTQGLPKRAACFRSALCDFYGNSTELRVQDFDFNACG
;
A
#
# COMPACT_ATOMS: atom_id res chain seq x y z
N ASP A 1 9.85 10.07 -14.09
CA ASP A 1 10.51 11.18 -13.40
C ASP A 1 10.55 10.83 -11.92
N PHE A 2 11.73 10.56 -11.37
CA PHE A 2 11.92 10.10 -9.99
C PHE A 2 12.18 11.29 -9.02
N GLY A 3 12.09 12.53 -9.51
CA GLY A 3 12.45 13.73 -8.76
C GLY A 3 11.61 14.03 -7.52
N TYR A 4 10.43 13.40 -7.36
CA TYR A 4 9.64 13.53 -6.12
C TYR A 4 10.18 12.69 -4.96
N TRP A 5 11.14 11.79 -5.21
CA TRP A 5 11.69 10.87 -4.20
C TRP A 5 12.88 11.45 -3.42
N TYR A 6 13.52 12.50 -3.94
CA TYR A 6 14.68 13.13 -3.31
C TYR A 6 14.46 14.63 -3.14
N VAL A 7 13.70 14.99 -2.09
CA VAL A 7 13.62 16.37 -1.62
C VAL A 7 14.35 16.43 -0.27
N PRO A 8 15.50 17.12 -0.17
CA PRO A 8 16.32 17.14 1.05
C PRO A 8 15.62 17.85 2.22
N ASP A 9 14.76 18.81 1.92
CA ASP A 9 13.77 19.38 2.83
C ASP A 9 12.41 18.73 2.51
N GLY A 10 11.63 18.33 3.52
CA GLY A 10 10.41 17.53 3.32
C GLY A 10 9.45 18.07 2.25
N ARG A 11 8.54 17.22 1.77
CA ARG A 11 7.62 17.57 0.69
C ARG A 11 6.63 18.65 1.14
N ASN A 12 6.46 19.67 0.30
CA ASN A 12 5.34 20.61 0.45
C ASN A 12 4.00 19.91 0.19
N VAL A 13 2.87 20.59 0.42
CA VAL A 13 1.54 19.99 0.29
C VAL A 13 1.29 19.43 -1.12
N ASP A 14 1.62 20.17 -2.17
CA ASP A 14 1.38 19.73 -3.56
C ASP A 14 2.25 18.52 -3.93
N GLN A 15 3.52 18.51 -3.49
CA GLN A 15 4.43 17.38 -3.65
C GLN A 15 3.96 16.16 -2.86
N GLN A 16 3.40 16.37 -1.66
CA GLN A 16 2.83 15.31 -0.85
C GLN A 16 1.63 14.66 -1.54
N LEU A 17 0.73 15.47 -2.12
CA LEU A 17 -0.42 14.97 -2.86
C LEU A 17 -0.01 14.21 -4.13
N LEU A 18 1.00 14.71 -4.86
CA LEU A 18 1.53 14.01 -6.04
C LEU A 18 2.13 12.65 -5.68
N PHE A 19 2.92 12.59 -4.61
CA PHE A 19 3.44 11.33 -4.09
C PHE A 19 2.33 10.38 -3.69
N GLN A 20 1.36 10.84 -2.88
CA GLN A 20 0.26 10.00 -2.44
C GLN A 20 -0.48 9.39 -3.65
N ARG A 21 -0.69 10.17 -4.71
CA ARG A 21 -1.31 9.68 -5.95
C ARG A 21 -0.52 8.56 -6.62
N VAL A 22 0.81 8.65 -6.68
CA VAL A 22 1.65 7.61 -7.30
C VAL A 22 1.83 6.40 -6.39
N GLU A 23 1.77 6.58 -5.07
CA GLU A 23 1.96 5.54 -4.06
C GLU A 23 0.72 4.69 -3.78
N VAL A 24 -0.46 5.05 -4.28
CA VAL A 24 -1.69 4.25 -4.06
C VAL A 24 -1.50 2.77 -4.43
N LYS A 25 -0.96 2.50 -5.62
CA LYS A 25 -0.75 1.13 -6.10
C LYS A 25 0.40 0.42 -5.40
N PRO A 26 1.58 1.04 -5.22
CA PRO A 26 2.67 0.49 -4.41
C PRO A 26 2.22 0.11 -2.99
N GLN A 27 1.59 1.03 -2.25
CA GLN A 27 1.15 0.78 -0.88
C GLN A 27 0.06 -0.31 -0.80
N ALA A 28 -0.87 -0.36 -1.76
CA ALA A 28 -1.86 -1.44 -1.83
C ALA A 28 -1.20 -2.81 -2.05
N MET A 29 -0.18 -2.87 -2.91
CA MET A 29 0.59 -4.10 -3.14
C MET A 29 1.37 -4.52 -1.89
N GLU A 30 2.01 -3.56 -1.22
CA GLU A 30 2.72 -3.78 0.03
C GLU A 30 1.80 -4.36 1.11
N TRP A 31 0.58 -3.83 1.26
CA TRP A 31 -0.42 -4.38 2.19
C TRP A 31 -0.78 -5.83 1.86
N ILE A 32 -1.08 -6.13 0.60
CA ILE A 32 -1.42 -7.49 0.14
C ILE A 32 -0.30 -8.49 0.42
N LEU A 33 0.94 -8.10 0.15
CA LEU A 33 2.12 -8.95 0.40
C LEU A 33 2.41 -9.09 1.89
N SER A 34 2.17 -8.04 2.68
CA SER A 34 2.33 -8.06 4.14
C SER A 34 1.36 -9.08 4.78
N VAL A 35 0.09 -9.07 4.36
CA VAL A 35 -0.91 -10.06 4.81
C VAL A 35 -0.48 -11.48 4.42
N ALA A 36 0.00 -11.68 3.19
CA ALA A 36 0.48 -12.99 2.76
C ALA A 36 1.69 -13.50 3.56
N ALA A 37 2.49 -12.58 4.12
CA ALA A 37 3.66 -12.86 4.95
C ALA A 37 3.39 -12.84 6.46
N SER A 38 2.12 -12.72 6.89
CA SER A 38 1.76 -12.50 8.31
C SER A 38 2.49 -11.32 8.96
N HIS A 39 2.76 -10.27 8.18
CA HIS A 39 3.47 -9.06 8.62
C HIS A 39 2.48 -7.90 8.79
N PRO A 40 2.60 -7.09 9.85
CA PRO A 40 1.77 -5.90 10.01
C PRO A 40 2.10 -4.86 8.91
N PHE A 41 1.07 -4.38 8.23
CA PHE A 41 1.18 -3.28 7.29
C PHE A 41 0.96 -1.94 8.00
N ARG A 42 1.73 -0.92 7.63
CA ARG A 42 1.54 0.47 8.04
C ARG A 42 1.60 1.36 6.81
N LEU A 43 0.69 2.33 6.74
CA LEU A 43 0.62 3.23 5.60
C LEU A 43 1.83 4.15 5.59
N SER A 44 2.67 4.07 4.56
CA SER A 44 3.82 4.96 4.44
C SER A 44 3.42 6.29 3.81
N VAL A 45 3.30 7.34 4.63
CA VAL A 45 3.06 8.71 4.17
C VAL A 45 4.39 9.43 3.83
N ASP A 46 5.50 8.95 4.40
CA ASP A 46 6.90 9.33 4.19
C ASP A 46 7.16 10.85 4.08
N ASN A 47 6.74 11.63 5.09
CA ASN A 47 6.99 13.07 5.11
C ASN A 47 7.51 13.54 6.48
N LEU A 48 8.78 13.25 6.76
CA LEU A 48 9.40 13.51 8.07
C LEU A 48 9.50 15.01 8.43
N ASN A 49 9.65 15.89 7.43
CA ASN A 49 9.94 17.32 7.63
C ASN A 49 9.03 18.27 6.82
N GLY A 50 7.95 17.76 6.22
CA GLY A 50 7.12 18.52 5.28
C GLY A 50 5.75 18.94 5.82
N GLY A 51 4.90 19.44 4.94
CA GLY A 51 3.55 19.91 5.30
C GLY A 51 2.66 18.77 5.82
N VAL A 52 1.88 19.05 6.88
CA VAL A 52 0.89 18.11 7.42
C VAL A 52 -0.29 18.04 6.44
N VAL A 53 -0.51 16.87 5.84
CA VAL A 53 -1.68 16.56 5.02
C VAL A 53 -2.48 15.47 5.73
N ASP A 54 -3.81 15.58 5.72
CA ASP A 54 -4.70 14.53 6.22
C ASP A 54 -4.38 13.20 5.49
N PRO A 55 -3.96 12.13 6.19
CA PRO A 55 -3.66 10.85 5.56
C PRO A 55 -4.92 10.08 5.16
N LEU A 56 -6.12 10.48 5.62
CA LEU A 56 -7.35 9.73 5.44
C LEU A 56 -7.76 9.55 3.97
N PRO A 57 -7.70 10.57 3.08
CA PRO A 57 -7.97 10.39 1.67
C PRO A 57 -7.02 9.40 1.01
N PHE A 58 -5.73 9.45 1.36
CA PHE A 58 -4.72 8.53 0.84
C PHE A 58 -4.97 7.10 1.30
N LYS A 59 -5.26 6.92 2.59
CA LYS A 59 -5.63 5.62 3.17
C LYS A 59 -6.85 5.00 2.47
N ARG A 60 -7.89 5.79 2.20
CA ARG A 60 -9.08 5.34 1.46
C ARG A 60 -8.73 4.92 0.03
N ALA A 61 -7.88 5.68 -0.65
CA ALA A 61 -7.45 5.34 -2.01
C ALA A 61 -6.66 4.02 -2.04
N VAL A 62 -5.74 3.82 -1.09
CA VAL A 62 -4.98 2.56 -0.94
C VAL A 62 -5.92 1.39 -0.65
N HIS A 63 -6.84 1.55 0.30
CA HIS A 63 -7.82 0.51 0.63
C HIS A 63 -8.70 0.15 -0.56
N SER A 64 -9.25 1.14 -1.26
CA SER A 64 -10.03 0.91 -2.49
C SER A 64 -9.22 0.14 -3.53
N GLN A 65 -7.94 0.48 -3.71
CA GLN A 65 -7.07 -0.21 -4.66
C GLN A 65 -6.80 -1.68 -4.24
N VAL A 66 -6.74 -1.97 -2.94
CA VAL A 66 -6.67 -3.36 -2.43
C VAL A 66 -7.95 -4.12 -2.78
N ILE A 67 -9.12 -3.51 -2.60
CA ILE A 67 -10.41 -4.13 -2.96
C ILE A 67 -10.48 -4.43 -4.46
N ASP A 68 -10.00 -3.50 -5.30
CA ASP A 68 -9.89 -3.72 -6.74
C ASP A 68 -9.01 -4.91 -7.06
N TYR A 69 -7.85 -5.07 -6.40
CA TYR A 69 -7.00 -6.24 -6.61
C TYR A 69 -7.63 -7.55 -6.12
N CYS A 70 -8.41 -7.51 -5.04
CA CYS A 70 -9.14 -8.69 -4.56
C CYS A 70 -10.22 -9.14 -5.56
N THR A 71 -10.88 -8.18 -6.22
CA THR A 71 -12.04 -8.46 -7.09
C THR A 71 -11.65 -8.71 -8.55
N GLN A 72 -10.64 -7.99 -9.06
CA GLN A 72 -10.19 -8.05 -10.45
C GLN A 72 -8.97 -8.96 -10.63
N GLY A 73 -8.30 -9.32 -9.54
CA GLY A 73 -7.10 -10.15 -9.53
C GLY A 73 -5.80 -9.33 -9.54
N LEU A 74 -4.72 -10.00 -9.14
CA LEU A 74 -3.38 -9.42 -9.09
C LEU A 74 -2.68 -9.51 -10.45
N PRO A 75 -1.78 -8.56 -10.78
CA PRO A 75 -0.82 -8.74 -11.86
C PRO A 75 -0.03 -10.04 -11.68
N LYS A 76 0.26 -10.76 -12.77
CA LYS A 76 0.87 -12.11 -12.75
C LYS A 76 2.08 -12.25 -11.82
N ARG A 77 2.99 -11.25 -11.83
CA ARG A 77 4.19 -11.26 -10.97
C ARG A 77 3.84 -11.15 -9.49
N ALA A 78 2.89 -10.27 -9.15
CA ALA A 78 2.41 -10.09 -7.79
C ALA A 78 1.67 -11.34 -7.29
N ALA A 79 0.84 -11.97 -8.14
CA ALA A 79 0.17 -13.22 -7.82
C ALA A 79 1.18 -14.34 -7.51
N CYS A 80 2.21 -14.50 -8.34
CA CYS A 80 3.27 -15.49 -8.14
C CYS A 80 4.03 -15.24 -6.84
N PHE A 81 4.43 -13.99 -6.58
CA PHE A 81 5.16 -13.66 -5.36
C PHE A 81 4.31 -13.84 -4.11
N ARG A 82 3.04 -13.43 -4.15
CA ARG A 82 2.08 -13.65 -3.06
C ARG A 82 1.90 -15.13 -2.76
N SER A 83 1.74 -15.98 -3.79
CA SER A 83 1.62 -17.43 -3.59
C SER A 83 2.83 -17.99 -2.86
N ALA A 84 4.04 -17.60 -3.29
CA ALA A 84 5.27 -18.04 -2.64
C ALA A 84 5.36 -17.58 -1.18
N LEU A 85 4.90 -16.37 -0.85
CA LEU A 85 4.80 -15.90 0.54
C LEU A 85 3.79 -16.73 1.34
N CYS A 86 2.59 -16.96 0.79
CA CYS A 86 1.58 -17.79 1.44
C CYS A 86 2.11 -19.20 1.75
N ASP A 87 2.77 -19.83 0.78
CA ASP A 87 3.36 -21.17 0.92
C ASP A 87 4.47 -21.19 1.99
N PHE A 88 5.33 -20.16 2.01
CA PHE A 88 6.43 -20.06 2.97
C PHE A 88 5.95 -19.81 4.40
N TYR A 89 4.94 -18.96 4.59
CA TYR A 89 4.42 -18.57 5.90
C TYR A 89 3.23 -19.42 6.38
N GLY A 90 2.75 -20.37 5.56
CA GLY A 90 1.63 -21.25 5.90
C GLY A 90 0.26 -20.57 5.86
N ASN A 91 0.09 -19.55 5.02
CA ASN A 91 -1.16 -18.80 4.86
C ASN A 91 -1.99 -19.31 3.66
N SER A 92 -3.28 -18.98 3.67
CA SER A 92 -4.17 -19.26 2.53
C SER A 92 -3.74 -18.48 1.28
N THR A 93 -3.77 -19.13 0.12
CA THR A 93 -3.59 -18.47 -1.18
C THR A 93 -4.84 -17.75 -1.66
N GLU A 94 -5.98 -17.90 -0.98
CA GLU A 94 -7.18 -17.12 -1.27
C GLU A 94 -6.96 -15.66 -0.86
N LEU A 95 -7.31 -14.71 -1.74
CA LEU A 95 -7.20 -13.28 -1.49
C LEU A 95 -8.60 -12.74 -1.18
N ARG A 96 -8.87 -12.43 0.09
CA ARG A 96 -10.20 -12.00 0.53
C ARG A 96 -10.19 -10.55 0.98
N VAL A 97 -11.25 -9.83 0.60
CA VAL A 97 -11.48 -8.45 1.05
C VAL A 97 -11.50 -8.33 2.58
N GLN A 98 -11.98 -9.36 3.28
CA GLN A 98 -12.09 -9.34 4.74
C GLN A 98 -10.74 -9.30 5.46
N ASP A 99 -9.65 -9.66 4.79
CA ASP A 99 -8.29 -9.64 5.37
C ASP A 99 -7.70 -8.22 5.42
N PHE A 100 -8.40 -7.23 4.84
CA PHE A 100 -7.95 -5.85 4.70
C PHE A 100 -8.88 -4.88 5.43
N ASP A 101 -8.84 -4.93 6.76
CA ASP A 101 -9.62 -4.00 7.59
C ASP A 101 -9.05 -2.57 7.48
N PHE A 102 -9.92 -1.64 7.06
CA PHE A 102 -9.62 -0.22 6.99
C PHE A 102 -9.14 0.34 8.34
N ASN A 103 -9.64 -0.17 9.47
CA ASN A 103 -9.29 0.34 10.79
C ASN A 103 -7.99 -0.26 11.34
N ALA A 104 -7.55 -1.42 10.83
CA ALA A 104 -6.33 -2.09 11.28
C ALA A 104 -5.04 -1.44 10.73
N CYS A 105 -5.14 -0.68 9.65
CA CYS A 105 -4.00 0.01 9.06
C CYS A 105 -3.72 1.33 9.81
N GLY A 106 -2.78 1.32 10.75
CA GLY A 106 -2.24 2.50 11.43
C GLY A 106 -1.13 3.18 10.63
#